data_AF-A0A966UL12-F1
#
_entry.id   AF-A0A966UL12-F1
#
_cell.length_a   1.000
_cell.length_b   1.000
_cell.length_c   1.000
_cell.angle_alpha   90.00
_cell.angle_beta   90.00
_cell.angle_gamma   90.00
#
_symmetry.space_group_name_H-M   'P 1'
#
loop_
_entity.id
_entity.type
_entity.pdbx_description
1 polymer ?
#
loop_
_entity_poly.entity_id
_entity_poly.type
_entity_poly.pdbx_seq_one_letter_code
_entity_poly.pdbx_strand_id
1 'polypeptide(L)'
;MYDLIRNLEPSLTVELGTHFGVSFFAMCQSMKDHALPGRLVAVDTWEGDEHAGLYGEEVFRSFEDIRSDLFGKVKSEIMRMRFDEAVKNFEDASI
;
A
#
# COMPACT_ATOMS: atom_id res chain seq x y z
N MET A 1 10.12 -2.04 7.12
CA MET A 1 8.64 -1.98 7.10
C MET A 1 7.99 -3.07 7.94
N TYR A 2 8.35 -4.36 7.79
CA TYR A 2 7.77 -5.44 8.59
C TYR A 2 7.84 -5.21 10.11
N ASP A 3 9.04 -4.99 10.66
CA ASP A 3 9.23 -4.78 12.10
C ASP A 3 8.61 -3.46 12.59
N LEU A 4 8.47 -2.47 11.71
CA LEU A 4 7.82 -1.21 12.05
C LEU A 4 6.34 -1.44 12.36
N ILE A 5 5.64 -2.15 11.47
CA ILE A 5 4.23 -2.52 11.67
C ILE A 5 4.05 -3.40 12.89
N ARG A 6 4.93 -4.38 13.08
CA ARG A 6 4.91 -5.28 14.23
C ARG A 6 5.01 -4.52 15.55
N ASN A 7 5.90 -3.53 15.63
CA ASN A 7 6.19 -2.84 16.89
C ASN A 7 5.23 -1.67 17.17
N LEU A 8 4.75 -0.99 16.14
CA LEU A 8 3.85 0.16 16.31
C LEU A 8 2.37 -0.23 16.33
N GLU A 9 2.02 -1.39 15.75
CA GLU A 9 0.64 -1.87 15.62
C GLU A 9 -0.34 -0.78 15.13
N PRO A 10 -0.02 -0.05 14.04
CA PRO A 10 -0.79 1.12 13.66
C PRO A 10 -2.21 0.74 13.22
N SER A 11 -3.17 1.61 13.54
CA SER A 11 -4.56 1.46 13.11
C SER A 11 -4.74 1.78 11.62
N LEU A 12 -3.90 2.66 11.08
CA LEU A 12 -3.86 3.08 9.67
C LEU A 12 -2.40 3.28 9.23
N THR A 13 -2.05 2.83 8.03
CA THR A 13 -0.78 3.18 7.38
C THR A 13 -1.02 3.45 5.91
N VAL A 14 -0.43 4.53 5.40
CA VAL A 14 -0.55 4.94 4.00
C VAL A 14 0.83 4.89 3.36
N GLU A 15 0.96 4.13 2.27
CA GLU A 15 2.17 4.11 1.45
C GLU A 15 1.99 5.00 0.22
N LEU A 16 2.88 5.98 0.08
CA LEU A 16 2.92 6.89 -1.06
C LEU A 16 4.02 6.43 -2.03
N GLY A 17 3.65 6.10 -3.26
CA GLY A 17 4.57 5.57 -4.26
C GLY A 17 4.77 4.05 -4.10
N THR A 18 3.70 3.29 -4.27
CA THR A 18 3.68 1.85 -4.02
C THR A 18 4.40 1.03 -5.09
N HIS A 19 4.36 1.44 -6.37
CA HIS A 19 4.99 0.75 -7.49
C HIS A 19 4.68 -0.79 -7.50
N PHE A 20 5.72 -1.66 -7.48
CA PHE A 20 5.56 -3.13 -7.38
C PHE A 20 5.12 -3.64 -6.00
N GLY A 21 4.99 -2.77 -4.99
CA GLY A 21 4.47 -3.12 -3.66
C GLY A 21 5.45 -3.81 -2.73
N VAL A 22 6.76 -3.75 -2.95
CA VAL A 22 7.75 -4.45 -2.11
C VAL A 22 7.61 -4.06 -0.63
N SER A 23 7.55 -2.76 -0.36
CA SER A 23 7.41 -2.22 0.99
C SER A 23 6.00 -2.46 1.55
N PHE A 24 4.96 -2.29 0.71
CA PHE A 24 3.56 -2.58 1.02
C PHE A 24 3.35 -4.01 1.48
N PHE A 25 3.85 -4.98 0.72
CA PHE A 25 3.68 -6.39 1.03
C PHE A 25 4.48 -6.81 2.25
N ALA A 26 5.61 -6.17 2.56
CA ALA A 26 6.29 -6.38 3.83
C ALA A 26 5.42 -5.92 5.02
N MET A 27 4.64 -4.84 4.87
CA MET A 27 3.66 -4.41 5.87
C MET A 27 2.48 -5.39 5.95
N CYS A 28 1.92 -5.82 4.81
CA CYS A 28 0.85 -6.82 4.76
C CYS A 28 1.26 -8.13 5.44
N GLN A 29 2.48 -8.60 5.18
CA GLN A 29 3.02 -9.81 5.78
C GLN A 29 3.12 -9.66 7.31
N SER A 30 3.51 -8.49 7.81
CA SER A 30 3.54 -8.20 9.25
C SER A 30 2.13 -8.20 9.87
N MET A 31 1.17 -7.51 9.24
CA MET A 31 -0.24 -7.53 9.67
C MET A 31 -0.79 -8.97 9.73
N LYS A 32 -0.47 -9.79 8.73
CA LYS A 32 -0.90 -11.20 8.61
C LYS A 32 -0.29 -12.09 9.69
N ASP A 33 1.02 -12.03 9.90
CA ASP A 33 1.73 -12.91 10.85
C ASP A 33 1.39 -12.59 12.30
N HIS A 34 1.09 -11.32 12.59
CA HIS A 34 0.79 -10.83 13.94
C HIS A 34 -0.71 -10.62 14.20
N ALA A 35 -1.58 -10.97 13.24
CA ALA A 35 -3.04 -10.83 13.32
C ALA A 35 -3.49 -9.42 13.74
N LEU A 36 -2.82 -8.39 13.24
CA LEU A 36 -3.07 -7.00 13.60
C LEU A 36 -4.37 -6.48 12.94
N PRO A 37 -5.18 -5.67 13.65
CA PRO A 37 -6.50 -5.25 13.17
C PRO A 37 -6.49 -4.02 12.23
N GLY A 38 -5.32 -3.38 12.08
CA GLY A 38 -5.12 -2.16 11.30
C GLY A 38 -5.37 -2.34 9.80
N ARG A 39 -5.37 -1.22 9.07
CA ARG A 39 -5.54 -1.21 7.61
C ARG A 39 -4.40 -0.49 6.90
N LEU A 40 -4.09 -0.94 5.69
CA LEU A 40 -3.05 -0.39 4.83
C LEU A 40 -3.68 0.24 3.58
N VAL A 41 -3.18 1.39 3.14
CA VAL A 41 -3.62 2.03 1.89
C VAL A 41 -2.42 2.24 0.98
N ALA A 42 -2.49 1.68 -0.23
CA ALA A 42 -1.51 1.88 -1.28
C ALA A 42 -1.94 3.05 -2.17
N VAL A 43 -1.13 4.10 -2.25
CA VAL A 43 -1.35 5.27 -3.10
C VAL A 43 -0.26 5.34 -4.14
N ASP A 44 -0.64 5.27 -5.41
CA ASP A 44 0.23 5.48 -6.56
C ASP A 44 -0.66 5.78 -7.78
N THR A 45 -0.09 6.32 -8.86
CA THR A 45 -0.82 6.44 -10.13
C THR A 45 -0.75 5.12 -10.92
N TRP A 46 0.33 4.36 -10.76
CA TRP A 46 0.74 3.25 -11.62
C TRP A 46 0.80 3.61 -13.12
N GLU A 47 0.98 4.89 -13.44
CA GLU A 47 1.16 5.36 -14.82
C GLU A 47 2.66 5.43 -15.23
N GLY A 48 3.56 5.25 -14.26
CA GLY A 48 4.99 5.49 -14.43
C GLY A 48 5.34 6.99 -14.31
N ASP A 49 6.64 7.28 -14.28
CA ASP A 49 7.24 8.61 -14.21
C ASP A 49 8.32 8.69 -15.31
N GLU A 50 8.53 9.86 -15.93
CA GLU A 50 9.64 10.12 -16.85
C GLU A 50 11.00 9.62 -16.34
N HIS A 51 11.23 9.67 -15.03
CA HIS A 51 12.46 9.19 -14.39
C HIS A 51 12.50 7.68 -14.13
N ALA A 52 11.35 7.04 -13.94
CA ALA A 52 11.27 5.63 -13.60
C ALA A 52 11.12 4.76 -14.87
N GLY A 53 10.67 5.33 -15.99
CA GLY A 53 10.23 4.61 -17.17
C GLY A 53 8.71 4.41 -17.14
N LEU A 54 8.07 4.46 -18.31
CA LEU A 54 6.66 4.11 -18.46
C LEU A 54 6.51 2.62 -18.15
N TYR A 55 6.20 2.28 -16.90
CA TYR A 55 5.69 0.95 -16.61
C TYR A 55 4.19 0.98 -16.86
N GLY A 56 3.70 0.04 -17.66
CA GLY A 56 2.29 -0.01 -18.02
C GLY A 56 1.44 -0.68 -16.94
N GLU A 57 0.17 -0.87 -17.29
CA GLU A 57 -0.82 -1.56 -16.46
C GLU A 57 -0.37 -2.94 -15.93
N GLU A 58 0.65 -3.56 -16.51
CA GLU A 58 1.24 -4.80 -16.00
C GLU A 58 1.75 -4.69 -14.56
N VAL A 59 2.27 -3.53 -14.14
CA VAL A 59 2.75 -3.33 -12.76
C VAL A 59 1.57 -3.30 -11.82
N PHE A 60 0.53 -2.53 -12.17
CA PHE A 60 -0.69 -2.48 -11.38
C PHE A 60 -1.35 -3.86 -11.29
N ARG A 61 -1.48 -4.58 -12.41
CA ARG A 61 -2.04 -5.94 -12.43
C ARG A 61 -1.23 -6.89 -11.54
N SER A 62 0.09 -6.89 -11.67
CA SER A 62 0.96 -7.74 -10.85
C SER A 62 0.81 -7.42 -9.36
N PHE A 63 0.74 -6.13 -9.00
CA PHE A 63 0.49 -5.69 -7.63
C PHE A 63 -0.87 -6.19 -7.12
N GLU A 64 -1.94 -5.99 -7.90
CA GLU A 64 -3.28 -6.38 -7.51
C GLU A 64 -3.45 -7.90 -7.38
N ASP A 65 -2.85 -8.67 -8.30
CA ASP A 65 -2.84 -10.13 -8.25
C ASP A 65 -2.17 -10.62 -6.96
N ILE A 66 -0.98 -10.10 -6.63
CA ILE A 66 -0.26 -10.45 -5.40
C ILE A 66 -1.08 -10.06 -4.15
N ARG A 67 -1.63 -8.84 -4.13
CA ARG A 67 -2.43 -8.34 -3.01
C ARG A 67 -3.65 -9.22 -2.75
N SER A 68 -4.38 -9.56 -3.81
CA SER A 68 -5.56 -10.42 -3.74
C SER A 68 -5.20 -11.84 -3.30
N ASP A 69 -4.23 -12.47 -3.98
CA ASP A 69 -3.92 -13.89 -3.82
C ASP A 69 -3.23 -14.21 -2.50
N LEU A 70 -2.26 -13.38 -2.09
CA LEU A 70 -1.44 -13.66 -0.90
C LEU A 70 -1.95 -12.95 0.36
N PHE A 71 -2.60 -11.81 0.19
CA PHE A 71 -2.96 -10.88 1.25
C PHE A 71 -4.44 -10.50 1.29
N GLY A 72 -5.33 -11.20 0.59
CA GLY A 72 -6.77 -10.89 0.59
C GLY A 72 -7.48 -10.93 1.95
N LYS A 73 -6.84 -11.47 2.99
CA LYS A 73 -7.32 -11.43 4.39
C LYS A 73 -6.84 -10.20 5.17
N VAL A 74 -5.81 -9.50 4.69
CA VAL A 74 -5.30 -8.26 5.28
C VAL A 74 -6.18 -7.12 4.78
N LYS A 75 -6.62 -6.25 5.69
CA LYS A 75 -7.38 -5.04 5.34
C LYS A 75 -6.47 -4.10 4.56
N SER A 76 -6.61 -4.11 3.24
CA SER A 76 -5.82 -3.28 2.32
C SER A 76 -6.73 -2.62 1.29
N GLU A 77 -6.43 -1.36 0.97
CA GLU A 77 -7.13 -0.55 -0.02
C GLU A 77 -6.14 0.02 -1.03
N ILE A 78 -6.63 0.30 -2.24
CA ILE A 78 -5.85 0.90 -3.33
C ILE A 78 -6.48 2.23 -3.69
N MET A 79 -5.64 3.25 -3.81
CA MET A 79 -5.99 4.57 -4.35
C MET A 79 -5.10 4.86 -5.56
N ARG A 80 -5.65 4.63 -6.76
CA ARG A 80 -4.99 4.95 -8.03
C ARG A 80 -5.10 6.46 -8.34
N MET A 81 -4.32 7.29 -7.66
CA MET A 81 -4.39 8.75 -7.77
C MET A 81 -3.09 9.42 -7.30
N ARG A 82 -2.97 10.74 -7.49
CA ARG A 82 -1.84 11.51 -6.97
C ARG A 82 -1.95 11.74 -5.47
N PHE A 83 -0.83 12.04 -4.83
CA PHE A 83 -0.76 12.17 -3.37
C PHE A 83 -1.58 13.34 -2.82
N ASP A 84 -1.64 14.45 -3.56
CA ASP A 84 -2.44 15.64 -3.24
C ASP A 84 -3.95 15.41 -3.42
N GLU A 85 -4.33 14.37 -4.16
CA GLU A 85 -5.71 13.90 -4.24
C GLU A 85 -6.01 12.94 -3.08
N ALA A 86 -5.11 12.00 -2.82
CA ALA A 86 -5.26 10.99 -1.76
C ALA A 86 -5.40 11.61 -0.38
N VAL A 87 -4.60 12.65 -0.06
CA VAL A 87 -4.61 13.31 1.26
C VAL A 87 -6.01 13.80 1.68
N LYS A 88 -6.87 14.15 0.72
CA LYS A 88 -8.25 14.61 0.97
C LYS A 88 -9.17 13.51 1.51
N ASN A 89 -8.75 12.25 1.45
CA ASN A 89 -9.48 11.09 1.97
C ASN A 89 -9.10 10.73 3.41
N PHE A 90 -8.17 11.48 4.02
CA PHE A 90 -7.68 11.25 5.38
C PHE A 90 -7.97 12.47 6.25
N GLU A 91 -8.21 12.23 7.54
CA GLU A 91 -8.36 13.30 8.50
C GLU A 91 -6.99 13.91 8.84
N ASP A 92 -6.98 15.17 9.28
CA ASP A 92 -5.73 15.81 9.69
C ASP A 92 -5.11 15.05 10.88
N ALA A 93 -3.79 14.86 10.84
CA ALA A 93 -3.02 14.10 11.82
C ALA A 93 -3.49 12.63 12.06
N SER A 94 -4.14 11.98 11.08
CA SER A 94 -4.64 10.60 11.23
C SER A 94 -3.71 9.50 10.69
N ILE A 95 -2.59 9.86 10.05
CA ILE A 95 -1.67 8.94 9.34
C ILE A 95 -0.23 9.05 9.84
#